data_AF-A0A7C6X474-F1
#
_entry.id   AF-A0A7C6X474-F1
#
_cell.length_a   1.000
_cell.length_b   1.000
_cell.length_c   1.000
_cell.angle_alpha   90.00
_cell.angle_beta   90.00
_cell.angle_gamma   90.00
#
_symmetry.space_group_name_H-M   'P 1'
#
loop_
_entity.id
_entity.type
_entity.pdbx_description
1 polymer ?
#
loop_
_entity_poly.entity_id
_entity_poly.type
_entity_poly.pdbx_seq_one_letter_code
_entity_poly.pdbx_strand_id
1 'polypeptide(L)'
;MSVKVTARKPKKPLRTLVTLLTRFALFTLISSTIFLSGCSTRATLYKRGGVTIAIPNEYTSQLFINPVELDDESILISVYQKSAHEKQPGMGFLFSIARYTAAQYEQFLTSDGSGRSFFARDDTHYYGFFYPTDVQAPDDYAAYEELFLSLGDFVRSDFIRRNRLTAYSDDEFFGRTYTYDGEHVFIKYYPYYAVNGSKDEVWTLYLSQPVKQGDGGIWCVERWRDQYGNVYPYFPDGDGVPSREYYAALQREADAQRQDPLFDPKTSLFDPEHVALEFVERVFGHAPSATGSLERAENSGTPAELFARSTGNIHDYLPRLVAGEGLPVSAYDLLPCLADFTRDTWSELHLAYGSEWWAPFWNALRDAALSDKPADASDQVMRNFYVGKAFLAADGAYTEMISDLVLRQWRYDSRLYNMAMRRFSDDEAATLRSHLSYLVSHRGGTFSLGIPGTDPELSLSLNTYPIDFPFGVDLTETSRESFDAEGLGPVTIIECEGLQLKYLYDSEGVYFVYCIRTVREGYFNKGVAVGDQEEKLWDHWLPEQLRKMDRLSHEDEDWFGEDYDHGYVYAPEESTKSIMYLIKNGRVAGIGLVDGIFGSMY
;
A
#
# COMPACT_ATOMS: atom_id res chain seq x y z
N MET A 1 40.31 57.76 19.20
CA MET A 1 40.18 57.32 20.60
C MET A 1 38.76 56.79 20.77
N SER A 2 38.59 55.47 20.69
CA SER A 2 37.29 54.81 20.52
C SER A 2 36.59 54.65 21.87
N VAL A 3 35.43 55.29 22.02
CA VAL A 3 34.65 55.30 23.27
C VAL A 3 33.48 54.33 23.13
N LYS A 4 33.58 53.21 23.86
CA LYS A 4 32.46 52.36 24.26
C LYS A 4 31.54 53.16 25.19
N VAL A 5 30.25 53.23 24.89
CA VAL A 5 29.21 53.55 25.88
C VAL A 5 28.08 52.55 25.78
N THR A 6 27.97 51.77 26.85
CA THR A 6 26.81 50.99 27.28
C THR A 6 25.64 51.92 27.63
N ALA A 7 24.43 51.59 27.19
CA ALA A 7 23.20 52.24 27.65
C ALA A 7 22.23 51.21 28.26
N ARG A 8 21.73 51.57 29.45
CA ARG A 8 20.87 50.78 30.35
C ARG A 8 19.40 50.75 29.89
N LYS A 9 18.72 49.64 30.23
CA LYS A 9 17.25 49.44 30.37
C LYS A 9 16.57 50.61 31.11
N PRO A 10 15.26 50.91 30.89
CA PRO A 10 14.21 50.23 31.68
C PRO A 10 12.73 50.20 31.16
N LYS A 11 11.91 49.42 31.89
CA LYS A 11 10.43 49.40 32.09
C LYS A 11 9.50 48.66 31.10
N LYS A 12 8.87 47.59 31.61
CA LYS A 12 7.64 46.88 31.17
C LYS A 12 6.39 47.75 31.47
N PRO A 13 5.19 47.59 30.82
CA PRO A 13 4.28 46.46 31.09
C PRO A 13 3.38 45.93 29.93
N LEU A 14 3.19 44.60 29.96
CA LEU A 14 1.94 43.80 29.82
C LEU A 14 1.09 43.76 28.52
N ARG A 15 0.70 42.50 28.18
CA ARG A 15 -0.38 42.02 27.26
C ARG A 15 0.06 41.89 25.79
N THR A 16 -0.06 40.78 25.05
CA THR A 16 -0.93 39.58 25.08
C THR A 16 -0.32 38.46 24.21
N LEU A 17 -0.56 37.19 24.60
CA LEU A 17 -0.49 35.93 23.84
C LEU A 17 0.75 35.58 22.98
N VAL A 18 1.61 34.70 23.53
CA VAL A 18 2.28 33.65 22.77
C VAL A 18 1.92 32.33 23.48
N THR A 19 1.01 31.56 22.89
CA THR A 19 0.73 30.19 23.35
C THR A 19 1.63 29.27 22.56
N LEU A 20 2.58 28.68 23.28
CA LEU A 20 3.42 27.55 22.89
C LEU A 20 2.48 26.37 22.54
N LEU A 21 2.46 25.95 21.26
CA LEU A 21 1.76 24.76 20.80
C LEU A 21 2.47 23.51 21.32
N THR A 22 2.15 23.16 22.56
CA THR A 22 2.35 21.83 23.12
C THR A 22 1.11 21.04 22.71
N ARG A 23 1.15 20.29 21.59
CA ARG A 23 0.06 19.36 21.26
C ARG A 23 0.33 18.03 21.97
N PHE A 24 -0.20 17.96 23.19
CA PHE A 24 -0.76 16.73 23.74
C PHE A 24 -1.71 16.13 22.69
N ALA A 25 -1.43 14.92 22.19
CA ALA A 25 -2.46 14.08 21.61
C ALA A 25 -3.29 13.52 22.75
N LEU A 26 -4.27 14.32 23.16
CA LEU A 26 -5.38 13.92 24.00
C LEU A 26 -6.21 12.94 23.16
N PHE A 27 -6.07 11.63 23.41
CA PHE A 27 -7.10 10.68 23.03
C PHE A 27 -8.39 11.12 23.72
N THR A 28 -9.31 11.71 22.96
CA THR A 28 -10.68 11.94 23.40
C THR A 28 -11.31 10.57 23.61
N LEU A 29 -11.29 10.14 24.86
CA LEU A 29 -12.24 9.22 25.44
C LEU A 29 -13.63 9.85 25.26
N ILE A 30 -14.29 9.58 24.13
CA ILE A 30 -15.75 9.74 24.08
C ILE A 30 -16.28 8.65 25.00
N SER A 31 -16.53 9.06 26.23
CA SER A 31 -17.27 8.32 27.22
C SER A 31 -18.71 8.23 26.74
N SER A 32 -18.97 7.27 25.85
CA SER A 32 -20.26 6.62 25.81
C SER A 32 -20.35 5.84 27.12
N THR A 33 -20.94 6.45 28.15
CA THR A 33 -21.45 5.72 29.32
C THR A 33 -22.57 4.80 28.85
N ILE A 34 -22.18 3.70 28.20
CA ILE A 34 -22.95 2.47 28.22
C ILE A 34 -22.62 1.87 29.58
N PHE A 35 -23.63 1.72 30.42
CA PHE A 35 -23.58 0.81 31.56
C PHE A 35 -23.23 -0.59 31.04
N LEU A 36 -21.95 -0.91 30.89
CA LEU A 36 -21.47 -2.28 30.81
C LEU A 36 -21.55 -2.83 32.23
N SER A 37 -22.75 -3.28 32.57
CA SER A 37 -22.97 -4.42 33.44
C SER A 37 -21.79 -5.38 33.30
N GLY A 38 -21.09 -5.64 34.40
CA GLY A 38 -20.06 -6.66 34.46
C GLY A 38 -20.65 -8.03 34.14
N CYS A 39 -20.79 -8.35 32.87
CA CYS A 39 -20.94 -9.70 32.40
C CYS A 39 -19.53 -10.25 32.31
N SER A 40 -19.05 -10.85 33.40
CA SER A 40 -17.91 -11.76 33.32
C SER A 40 -18.32 -12.88 32.38
N THR A 41 -17.97 -12.77 31.09
CA THR A 41 -18.07 -13.89 30.15
C THR A 41 -17.36 -15.06 30.80
N ARG A 42 -18.13 -16.12 31.13
CA ARG A 42 -17.54 -17.31 31.72
C ARG A 42 -16.61 -17.91 30.67
N ALA A 43 -15.35 -18.11 31.04
CA ALA A 43 -14.32 -18.61 30.14
C ALA A 43 -13.62 -19.82 30.76
N THR A 44 -13.24 -20.76 29.91
CA THR A 44 -12.40 -21.89 30.25
C THR A 44 -10.95 -21.44 30.16
N LEU A 45 -10.18 -21.72 31.22
CA LEU A 45 -8.81 -21.22 31.37
C LEU A 45 -7.79 -22.33 31.10
N TYR A 46 -6.87 -22.07 30.19
CA TYR A 46 -5.76 -22.95 29.83
C TYR A 46 -4.46 -22.32 30.34
N LYS A 47 -3.77 -23.00 31.27
CA LYS A 47 -2.47 -22.56 31.78
C LYS A 47 -1.35 -23.28 31.05
N ARG A 48 -0.46 -22.54 30.40
CA ARG A 48 0.63 -23.05 29.54
C ARG A 48 1.82 -22.11 29.63
N GLY A 49 3.04 -22.63 29.78
CA GLY A 49 4.26 -21.80 29.75
C GLY A 49 4.28 -20.62 30.72
N GLY A 50 3.59 -20.69 31.86
CA GLY A 50 3.47 -19.59 32.84
C GLY A 50 2.39 -18.54 32.53
N VAL A 51 1.74 -18.62 31.38
CA VAL A 51 0.62 -17.73 30.98
C VAL A 51 -0.73 -18.46 31.06
N THR A 52 -1.80 -17.68 31.07
CA THR A 52 -3.19 -18.16 31.08
C THR A 52 -3.92 -17.66 29.83
N ILE A 53 -4.47 -18.58 29.06
CA ILE A 53 -5.28 -18.33 27.86
C ILE A 53 -6.74 -18.60 28.24
N ALA A 54 -7.63 -17.65 27.96
CA ALA A 54 -9.06 -17.81 28.22
C ALA A 54 -9.82 -18.04 26.92
N ILE A 55 -10.64 -19.08 26.89
CA ILE A 55 -11.56 -19.37 25.79
C ILE A 55 -13.00 -19.16 26.30
N PRO A 56 -13.82 -18.30 25.69
CA PRO A 56 -15.21 -18.11 26.12
C PRO A 56 -16.00 -19.42 26.09
N ASN A 57 -16.80 -19.65 27.12
CA ASN A 57 -17.56 -20.90 27.25
C ASN A 57 -18.61 -21.08 26.14
N GLU A 58 -19.09 -19.98 25.55
CA GLU A 58 -20.07 -19.99 24.46
C GLU A 58 -19.53 -20.64 23.18
N TYR A 59 -18.22 -20.56 22.94
CA TYR A 59 -17.58 -21.18 21.78
C TYR A 59 -17.08 -22.60 22.08
N THR A 60 -16.95 -23.01 23.34
CA THR A 60 -16.26 -24.26 23.72
C THR A 60 -16.86 -25.52 23.06
N SER A 61 -18.17 -25.56 22.78
CA SER A 61 -18.80 -26.69 22.07
C SER A 61 -18.44 -26.76 20.58
N GLN A 62 -18.01 -25.65 19.99
CA GLN A 62 -17.66 -25.51 18.57
C GLN A 62 -16.17 -25.72 18.31
N LEU A 63 -15.36 -25.83 19.36
CA LEU A 63 -13.91 -25.86 19.26
C LEU A 63 -13.35 -27.24 19.55
N PHE A 64 -12.41 -27.66 18.72
CA PHE A 64 -11.44 -28.69 19.06
C PHE A 64 -10.14 -27.99 19.45
N ILE A 65 -9.78 -28.09 20.73
CA ILE A 65 -8.53 -27.53 21.24
C ILE A 65 -7.56 -28.69 21.33
N ASN A 66 -6.58 -28.68 20.42
CA ASN A 66 -5.57 -29.72 20.40
C ASN A 66 -4.63 -29.51 21.59
N PRO A 67 -4.51 -30.46 22.54
CA PRO A 67 -3.38 -30.48 23.43
C PRO A 67 -2.18 -30.90 22.59
N VAL A 68 -1.44 -29.94 22.04
CA VAL A 68 -0.19 -30.23 21.34
C VAL A 68 0.72 -31.05 22.28
N GLU A 69 0.88 -32.34 21.99
CA GLU A 69 2.05 -33.12 22.37
C GLU A 69 3.08 -32.94 21.25
N LEU A 70 3.92 -31.91 21.32
CA LEU A 70 5.09 -31.80 20.43
C LEU A 70 6.27 -31.19 21.18
N ASP A 71 7.45 -31.71 20.88
CA ASP A 71 8.79 -31.45 21.44
C ASP A 71 9.32 -30.00 21.25
N ASP A 72 8.45 -29.02 20.98
CA ASP A 72 8.84 -27.61 20.79
C ASP A 72 8.01 -26.70 21.71
N GLU A 73 8.67 -26.07 22.69
CA GLU A 73 8.07 -25.23 23.74
C GLU A 73 7.49 -23.88 23.23
N SER A 74 7.38 -23.72 21.91
CA SER A 74 7.01 -22.49 21.21
C SER A 74 5.49 -22.33 21.01
N ILE A 75 4.70 -23.41 20.86
CA ILE A 75 3.24 -23.32 20.69
C ILE A 75 2.52 -23.55 22.03
N LEU A 76 1.72 -22.57 22.46
CA LEU A 76 0.99 -22.63 23.74
C LEU A 76 -0.37 -23.30 23.61
N ILE A 77 -1.09 -23.06 22.50
CA ILE A 77 -2.39 -23.67 22.19
C ILE A 77 -2.61 -23.66 20.69
N SER A 78 -3.30 -24.67 20.17
CA SER A 78 -3.84 -24.68 18.82
C SER A 78 -5.35 -24.95 18.87
N VAL A 79 -6.10 -24.14 18.14
CA VAL A 79 -7.56 -24.11 18.17
C VAL A 79 -8.08 -24.39 16.77
N TYR A 80 -9.05 -25.30 16.68
CA TYR A 80 -9.68 -25.73 15.45
C TYR A 80 -11.20 -25.62 15.58
N GLN A 81 -11.89 -25.35 14.47
CA GLN A 81 -13.32 -25.54 14.34
C GLN A 81 -13.61 -27.05 14.39
N LYS A 82 -14.38 -27.47 15.40
CA LYS A 82 -14.62 -28.88 15.71
C LYS A 82 -15.30 -29.62 14.55
N SER A 83 -16.30 -29.01 13.92
CA SER A 83 -17.07 -29.61 12.83
C SER A 83 -16.19 -29.98 11.63
N ALA A 84 -15.28 -29.09 11.23
CA ALA A 84 -14.34 -29.33 10.15
C ALA A 84 -13.26 -30.37 10.55
N HIS A 85 -12.72 -30.25 11.76
CA HIS A 85 -11.69 -31.17 12.25
C HIS A 85 -12.20 -32.62 12.39
N GLU A 86 -13.46 -32.81 12.80
CA GLU A 86 -14.08 -34.13 12.92
C GLU A 86 -14.34 -34.79 11.56
N LYS A 87 -14.58 -34.00 10.50
CA LYS A 87 -14.68 -34.52 9.13
C LYS A 87 -13.32 -34.98 8.60
N GLN A 88 -12.29 -34.19 8.84
CA GLN A 88 -10.93 -34.48 8.41
C GLN A 88 -9.92 -33.95 9.44
N PRO A 89 -9.18 -34.83 10.13
CA PRO A 89 -8.16 -34.41 11.10
C PRO A 89 -7.15 -33.45 10.46
N GLY A 90 -6.93 -32.32 11.14
CA GLY A 90 -6.05 -31.24 10.66
C GLY A 90 -6.78 -30.12 9.91
N MET A 91 -8.06 -30.29 9.54
CA MET A 91 -8.88 -29.23 8.95
C MET A 91 -9.52 -28.31 10.00
N GLY A 92 -9.96 -27.14 9.56
CA GLY A 92 -10.62 -26.13 10.39
C GLY A 92 -9.67 -25.44 11.36
N PHE A 93 -8.37 -25.37 11.06
CA PHE A 93 -7.44 -24.61 11.89
C PHE A 93 -7.92 -23.16 12.01
N LEU A 94 -8.14 -22.67 13.22
CA LEU A 94 -8.53 -21.28 13.46
C LEU A 94 -7.28 -20.47 13.76
N PHE A 95 -6.57 -20.81 14.84
CA PHE A 95 -5.32 -20.16 15.19
C PHE A 95 -4.49 -20.96 16.18
N SER A 96 -3.22 -20.59 16.32
CA SER A 96 -2.37 -20.96 17.43
C SER A 96 -1.88 -19.71 18.17
N ILE A 97 -1.71 -19.82 19.48
CA ILE A 97 -0.93 -18.84 20.25
C ILE A 97 0.48 -19.39 20.41
N ALA A 98 1.45 -18.64 19.93
CA ALA A 98 2.87 -18.96 20.03
C ALA A 98 3.58 -18.06 21.05
N ARG A 99 4.72 -18.53 21.57
CA ARG A 99 5.63 -17.79 22.42
C ARG A 99 7.04 -17.97 21.87
N TYR A 100 7.62 -16.87 21.42
CA TYR A 100 8.95 -16.83 20.84
C TYR A 100 9.92 -16.13 21.80
N THR A 101 11.14 -16.66 21.89
CA THR A 101 12.28 -15.89 22.42
C THR A 101 12.61 -14.73 21.49
N ALA A 102 13.45 -13.80 21.93
CA ALA A 102 13.92 -12.72 21.07
C ALA A 102 14.60 -13.22 19.79
N ALA A 103 15.42 -14.29 19.87
CA ALA A 103 16.06 -14.88 18.69
C ALA A 103 15.05 -15.48 17.70
N GLN A 104 14.05 -16.22 18.21
CA GLN A 104 12.99 -16.78 17.36
C GLN A 104 12.17 -15.67 16.69
N TYR A 105 11.90 -14.56 17.40
CA TYR A 105 11.21 -13.41 16.84
C TYR A 105 12.05 -12.70 15.76
N GLU A 106 13.35 -12.52 15.99
CA GLU A 106 14.28 -11.99 14.99
C GLU A 106 14.31 -12.85 13.72
N GLN A 107 14.28 -14.19 13.83
CA GLN A 107 14.16 -15.07 12.66
C GLN A 107 12.79 -15.01 11.98
N PHE A 108 11.72 -14.68 12.72
CA PHE A 108 10.44 -14.38 12.09
C PHE A 108 10.51 -13.09 11.26
N LEU A 109 11.20 -12.06 11.75
CA LEU A 109 11.35 -10.78 11.04
C LEU A 109 12.13 -10.89 9.72
N THR A 110 12.91 -11.96 9.52
CA THR A 110 13.62 -12.26 8.26
C THR A 110 12.84 -13.18 7.32
N SER A 111 11.68 -13.68 7.76
CA SER A 111 10.81 -14.56 6.97
C SER A 111 9.77 -13.78 6.16
N ASP A 112 9.00 -14.47 5.32
CA ASP A 112 7.86 -13.88 4.59
C ASP A 112 6.68 -13.52 5.51
N GLY A 113 6.69 -13.99 6.76
CA GLY A 113 5.72 -13.65 7.79
C GLY A 113 4.31 -14.22 7.58
N SER A 114 4.06 -14.91 6.47
CA SER A 114 2.74 -15.42 6.06
C SER A 114 2.06 -16.25 7.17
N GLY A 115 0.82 -15.90 7.49
CA GLY A 115 0.00 -16.60 8.49
C GLY A 115 0.45 -16.40 9.93
N ARG A 116 1.25 -15.37 10.23
CA ARG A 116 1.81 -15.11 11.56
C ARG A 116 1.83 -13.62 11.86
N SER A 117 1.44 -13.24 13.08
CA SER A 117 1.60 -11.88 13.58
C SER A 117 1.87 -11.87 15.07
N PHE A 118 2.58 -10.88 15.59
CA PHE A 118 2.84 -10.74 17.03
C PHE A 118 2.03 -9.60 17.63
N PHE A 119 1.31 -9.92 18.70
CA PHE A 119 0.31 -9.01 19.29
C PHE A 119 0.63 -8.58 20.73
N ALA A 120 1.60 -9.24 21.37
CA ALA A 120 2.00 -8.92 22.73
C ALA A 120 3.46 -9.29 23.00
N ARG A 121 4.04 -8.66 24.02
CA ARG A 121 5.37 -9.00 24.54
C ARG A 121 5.47 -8.79 26.04
N ASP A 122 6.44 -9.46 26.64
CA ASP A 122 6.97 -9.14 27.97
C ASP A 122 8.49 -8.84 27.87
N ASP A 123 9.19 -8.84 29.00
CA ASP A 123 10.63 -8.57 29.05
C ASP A 123 11.50 -9.68 28.41
N THR A 124 10.91 -10.84 28.12
CA THR A 124 11.61 -12.07 27.74
C THR A 124 11.07 -12.72 26.47
N HIS A 125 9.79 -12.56 26.15
CA HIS A 125 9.13 -13.25 25.06
C HIS A 125 8.22 -12.34 24.23
N TYR A 126 8.05 -12.75 22.98
CA TYR A 126 7.06 -12.26 22.04
C TYR A 126 5.95 -13.29 21.88
N TYR A 127 4.70 -12.85 21.84
CA TYR A 127 3.54 -13.73 21.72
C TYR A 127 2.87 -13.55 20.36
N GLY A 128 2.84 -14.65 19.61
CA GLY A 128 2.36 -14.72 18.24
C GLY A 128 0.93 -15.26 18.15
N PHE A 129 0.19 -14.78 17.17
CA PHE A 129 -1.09 -15.30 16.73
C PHE A 129 -0.89 -15.87 15.32
N PHE A 130 -0.86 -17.20 15.20
CA PHE A 130 -0.65 -17.88 13.93
C PHE A 130 -1.99 -18.34 13.39
N TYR A 131 -2.28 -18.04 12.14
CA TYR A 131 -3.58 -18.25 11.51
C TYR A 131 -3.38 -18.92 10.15
N PRO A 132 -4.40 -19.60 9.59
CA PRO A 132 -4.23 -20.30 8.33
C PRO A 132 -3.93 -19.34 7.20
N THR A 133 -3.08 -19.82 6.28
CA THR A 133 -2.96 -19.28 4.92
C THR A 133 -3.98 -19.98 4.02
N ASP A 134 -4.27 -19.38 2.87
CA ASP A 134 -5.45 -19.49 1.97
C ASP A 134 -5.96 -20.89 1.50
N VAL A 135 -5.55 -22.00 2.13
CA VAL A 135 -5.75 -23.38 1.63
C VAL A 135 -6.47 -24.31 2.63
N GLN A 136 -7.25 -23.79 3.59
CA GLN A 136 -7.96 -24.62 4.59
C GLN A 136 -9.44 -24.28 4.77
N ALA A 137 -10.09 -23.74 3.73
CA ALA A 137 -11.50 -23.35 3.77
C ALA A 137 -12.41 -24.58 4.02
N PRO A 138 -13.18 -24.60 5.12
CA PRO A 138 -14.20 -25.62 5.34
C PRO A 138 -15.43 -25.37 4.46
N ASP A 139 -16.30 -26.38 4.32
CA ASP A 139 -17.55 -26.28 3.54
C ASP A 139 -18.47 -25.12 3.97
N ASP A 140 -18.33 -24.63 5.21
CA ASP A 140 -19.08 -23.53 5.80
C ASP A 140 -18.11 -22.41 6.22
N TYR A 141 -17.68 -21.63 5.23
CA TYR A 141 -16.67 -20.58 5.40
C TYR A 141 -17.18 -19.43 6.28
N ALA A 142 -18.43 -18.99 6.11
CA ALA A 142 -18.99 -17.86 6.86
C ALA A 142 -19.02 -18.15 8.37
N ALA A 143 -19.51 -19.33 8.78
CA ALA A 143 -19.51 -19.72 10.19
C ALA A 143 -18.08 -19.92 10.75
N TYR A 144 -17.15 -20.33 9.89
CA TYR A 144 -15.74 -20.45 10.24
C TYR A 144 -15.09 -19.07 10.45
N GLU A 145 -15.31 -18.11 9.56
CA GLU A 145 -14.74 -16.76 9.60
C GLU A 145 -15.29 -15.97 10.79
N GLU A 146 -16.61 -16.00 11.02
CA GLU A 146 -17.23 -15.35 12.19
C GLU A 146 -16.64 -15.89 13.50
N LEU A 147 -16.47 -17.22 13.59
CA LEU A 147 -15.86 -17.88 14.73
C LEU A 147 -14.39 -17.50 14.89
N PHE A 148 -13.62 -17.47 13.80
CA PHE A 148 -12.21 -17.07 13.79
C PHE A 148 -12.01 -15.64 14.30
N LEU A 149 -12.75 -14.68 13.75
CA LEU A 149 -12.65 -13.26 14.10
C LEU A 149 -13.07 -13.01 15.56
N SER A 150 -14.28 -13.46 15.93
CA SER A 150 -14.85 -13.22 17.26
C SER A 150 -14.02 -13.85 18.37
N LEU A 151 -13.56 -15.09 18.16
CA LEU A 151 -12.74 -15.79 19.13
C LEU A 151 -11.32 -15.20 19.18
N GLY A 152 -10.72 -14.90 18.03
CA GLY A 152 -9.37 -14.37 17.92
C GLY A 152 -9.20 -13.03 18.66
N ASP A 153 -10.13 -12.09 18.45
CA ASP A 153 -10.10 -10.77 19.09
C ASP A 153 -10.25 -10.84 20.61
N PHE A 154 -11.19 -11.68 21.07
CA PHE A 154 -11.35 -11.92 22.50
C PHE A 154 -10.08 -12.52 23.11
N VAL A 155 -9.53 -13.57 22.49
CA VAL A 155 -8.37 -14.30 23.02
C VAL A 155 -7.16 -13.38 23.12
N ARG A 156 -6.83 -12.60 22.08
CA ARG A 156 -5.70 -11.66 22.12
C ARG A 156 -5.87 -10.60 23.21
N SER A 157 -7.05 -9.97 23.27
CA SER A 157 -7.35 -8.90 24.24
C SER A 157 -7.33 -9.39 25.69
N ASP A 158 -7.97 -10.53 25.97
CA ASP A 158 -7.97 -11.13 27.31
C ASP A 158 -6.58 -11.64 27.70
N PHE A 159 -5.84 -12.23 26.75
CA PHE A 159 -4.48 -12.72 26.99
C PHE A 159 -3.53 -11.60 27.41
N ILE A 160 -3.55 -10.44 26.73
CA ILE A 160 -2.76 -9.26 27.12
C ILE A 160 -3.12 -8.85 28.55
N ARG A 161 -4.42 -8.60 28.81
CA ARG A 161 -4.90 -8.07 30.10
C ARG A 161 -4.65 -9.04 31.26
N ARG A 162 -4.94 -10.33 31.06
CA ARG A 162 -4.86 -11.36 32.10
C ARG A 162 -3.42 -11.67 32.49
N ASN A 163 -2.51 -11.67 31.51
CA ASN A 163 -1.10 -11.97 31.73
C ASN A 163 -0.26 -10.70 31.99
N ARG A 164 -0.88 -9.51 31.99
CA ARG A 164 -0.22 -8.21 32.19
C ARG A 164 0.90 -7.95 31.19
N LEU A 165 0.65 -8.31 29.94
CA LEU A 165 1.60 -8.12 28.84
C LEU A 165 1.48 -6.72 28.27
N THR A 166 2.52 -6.31 27.54
CA THR A 166 2.49 -5.10 26.73
C THR A 166 1.93 -5.45 25.36
N ALA A 167 0.92 -4.71 24.89
CA ALA A 167 0.43 -4.84 23.52
C ALA A 167 1.55 -4.48 22.53
N TYR A 168 1.63 -5.20 21.42
CA TYR A 168 2.69 -5.06 20.44
C TYR A 168 2.13 -5.22 19.02
N SER A 169 2.80 -4.62 18.04
CA SER A 169 2.55 -4.84 16.60
C SER A 169 3.91 -4.95 15.91
N ASP A 170 4.01 -5.81 14.92
CA ASP A 170 5.18 -5.93 14.05
C ASP A 170 5.47 -4.61 13.30
N ASP A 171 4.45 -3.75 13.13
CA ASP A 171 4.61 -2.38 12.60
C ASP A 171 5.56 -1.51 13.44
N GLU A 172 5.71 -1.80 14.74
CA GLU A 172 6.68 -1.11 15.60
C GLU A 172 8.12 -1.35 15.11
N PHE A 173 8.38 -2.53 14.54
CA PHE A 173 9.67 -2.86 13.93
C PHE A 173 9.74 -2.39 12.47
N PHE A 174 8.78 -2.80 11.64
CA PHE A 174 8.81 -2.52 10.19
C PHE A 174 8.61 -1.02 9.87
N GLY A 175 8.03 -0.24 10.78
CA GLY A 175 7.94 1.21 10.68
C GLY A 175 9.25 1.95 10.94
N ARG A 176 10.31 1.27 11.43
CA ARG A 176 11.61 1.91 11.69
C ARG A 176 12.47 1.96 10.43
N THR A 177 13.12 3.10 10.23
CA THR A 177 14.09 3.30 9.13
C THR A 177 15.30 2.38 9.25
N TYR A 178 15.76 2.12 10.48
CA TYR A 178 16.95 1.32 10.80
C TYR A 178 16.69 0.35 11.96
N THR A 179 17.49 -0.72 12.05
CA THR A 179 17.33 -1.76 13.09
C THR A 179 17.99 -1.30 14.38
N TYR A 180 19.22 -0.81 14.26
CA TYR A 180 20.02 -0.26 15.34
C TYR A 180 20.09 1.26 15.22
N ASP A 181 20.17 1.94 16.36
CA ASP A 181 20.34 3.39 16.38
C ASP A 181 21.83 3.75 16.17
N GLY A 182 22.10 4.94 15.63
CA GLY A 182 23.45 5.48 15.49
C GLY A 182 23.87 5.75 14.06
N GLU A 183 25.19 5.78 13.83
CA GLU A 183 25.77 6.04 12.51
C GLU A 183 25.56 4.86 11.57
N HIS A 184 25.28 5.18 10.30
CA HIS A 184 25.03 4.20 9.25
C HIS A 184 25.97 4.40 8.06
N VAL A 185 26.37 3.28 7.45
CA VAL A 185 27.12 3.27 6.19
C VAL A 185 26.31 2.50 5.16
N PHE A 186 26.22 3.04 3.95
CA PHE A 186 25.51 2.43 2.85
C PHE A 186 26.50 1.94 1.80
N ILE A 187 26.33 0.70 1.37
CA ILE A 187 27.17 0.09 0.33
C ILE A 187 26.26 -0.47 -0.75
N LYS A 188 26.41 0.04 -1.97
CA LYS A 188 25.82 -0.55 -3.16
C LYS A 188 26.57 -1.81 -3.52
N TYR A 189 25.82 -2.87 -3.77
CA TYR A 189 26.27 -4.16 -4.22
C TYR A 189 25.68 -4.47 -5.60
N TYR A 190 26.56 -4.82 -6.55
CA TYR A 190 26.19 -5.15 -7.92
C TYR A 190 26.39 -6.66 -8.15
N PRO A 191 25.34 -7.49 -7.98
CA PRO A 191 25.48 -8.95 -7.96
C PRO A 191 26.06 -9.54 -9.24
N TYR A 192 25.76 -8.95 -10.40
CA TYR A 192 26.23 -9.46 -11.69
C TYR A 192 27.57 -8.88 -12.15
N TYR A 193 28.15 -7.92 -11.42
CA TYR A 193 29.39 -7.28 -11.86
C TYR A 193 30.54 -8.27 -12.02
N ALA A 194 30.69 -9.22 -11.10
CA ALA A 194 31.74 -10.25 -11.17
C ALA A 194 31.51 -11.25 -12.33
N VAL A 195 30.26 -11.39 -12.79
CA VAL A 195 29.87 -12.34 -13.84
C VAL A 195 30.02 -11.72 -15.23
N ASN A 196 29.52 -10.49 -15.42
CA ASN A 196 29.42 -9.87 -16.75
C ASN A 196 29.74 -8.35 -16.75
N GLY A 197 30.15 -7.78 -15.62
CA GLY A 197 30.45 -6.34 -15.49
C GLY A 197 29.21 -5.44 -15.40
N SER A 198 27.98 -5.98 -15.37
CA SER A 198 26.76 -5.18 -15.26
C SER A 198 26.62 -4.54 -13.87
N LYS A 199 26.07 -3.33 -13.88
CA LYS A 199 25.62 -2.57 -12.70
C LYS A 199 24.12 -2.27 -12.75
N ASP A 200 23.38 -2.94 -13.64
CA ASP A 200 21.96 -2.67 -13.85
C ASP A 200 21.13 -3.10 -12.64
N GLU A 201 21.50 -4.24 -12.04
CA GLU A 201 20.97 -4.66 -10.76
C GLU A 201 21.84 -4.15 -9.62
N VAL A 202 21.20 -3.47 -8.67
CA VAL A 202 21.85 -2.88 -7.51
C VAL A 202 21.05 -3.15 -6.25
N TRP A 203 21.73 -3.69 -5.24
CA TRP A 203 21.20 -3.84 -3.90
C TRP A 203 21.95 -2.88 -2.97
N THR A 204 21.27 -2.29 -1.99
CA THR A 204 21.91 -1.40 -1.01
C THR A 204 21.98 -2.10 0.33
N LEU A 205 23.19 -2.33 0.83
CA LEU A 205 23.45 -2.87 2.16
C LEU A 205 23.49 -1.72 3.18
N TYR A 206 22.81 -1.91 4.30
CA TYR A 206 22.71 -0.94 5.37
C TYR A 206 23.55 -1.47 6.53
N LEU A 207 24.64 -0.78 6.81
CA LEU A 207 25.56 -1.14 7.88
C LEU A 207 25.40 -0.20 9.06
N SER A 208 25.40 -0.77 10.26
CA SER A 208 25.34 -0.03 11.51
C SER A 208 26.27 -0.66 12.55
N GLN A 209 26.49 0.05 13.65
CA GLN A 209 27.31 -0.43 14.76
C GLN A 209 26.42 -0.79 15.97
N PRO A 210 26.09 -2.06 16.19
CA PRO A 210 25.02 -2.45 17.12
C PRO A 210 25.39 -2.32 18.62
N VAL A 211 26.68 -2.16 18.96
CA VAL A 211 27.16 -2.19 20.36
C VAL A 211 27.90 -0.92 20.79
N LYS A 212 28.95 -0.53 20.06
CA LYS A 212 29.71 0.72 20.32
C LYS A 212 29.71 1.57 19.07
N GLN A 213 29.65 2.89 19.23
CA GLN A 213 29.69 3.84 18.11
C GLN A 213 31.12 4.36 17.86
N GLY A 214 31.40 4.77 16.62
CA GLY A 214 32.67 5.35 16.17
C GLY A 214 33.77 4.33 15.91
N ASP A 215 35.03 4.77 15.92
CA ASP A 215 36.22 3.97 15.57
C ASP A 215 36.43 2.69 16.40
N GLY A 216 35.70 2.55 17.51
CA GLY A 216 35.72 1.38 18.41
C GLY A 216 34.59 0.38 18.18
N GLY A 217 33.65 0.68 17.29
CA GLY A 217 32.51 -0.18 17.00
C GLY A 217 32.77 -1.17 15.86
N ILE A 218 32.28 -2.40 16.03
CA ILE A 218 32.15 -3.32 14.90
C ILE A 218 30.94 -2.93 14.04
N TRP A 219 31.04 -3.12 12.74
CA TRP A 219 29.94 -2.98 11.79
C TRP A 219 29.22 -4.31 11.59
N CYS A 220 27.93 -4.25 11.29
CA CYS A 220 27.16 -5.36 10.74
C CYS A 220 26.22 -4.88 9.65
N VAL A 221 25.91 -5.73 8.67
CA VAL A 221 24.76 -5.49 7.78
C VAL A 221 23.49 -5.81 8.57
N GLU A 222 22.66 -4.80 8.82
CA GLU A 222 21.43 -4.93 9.60
C GLU A 222 20.18 -5.12 8.76
N ARG A 223 20.23 -4.67 7.51
CA ARG A 223 19.20 -4.84 6.49
C ARG A 223 19.80 -4.62 5.10
N TRP A 224 19.09 -5.04 4.07
CA TRP A 224 19.43 -4.70 2.70
C TRP A 224 18.17 -4.38 1.90
N ARG A 225 18.33 -3.54 0.86
CA ARG A 225 17.25 -3.13 -0.03
C ARG A 225 17.55 -3.56 -1.46
N ASP A 226 16.60 -4.20 -2.12
CA ASP A 226 16.74 -4.56 -3.53
C ASP A 226 16.39 -3.40 -4.48
N GLN A 227 16.54 -3.63 -5.79
CA GLN A 227 16.25 -2.62 -6.83
C GLN A 227 14.76 -2.24 -6.93
N TYR A 228 13.86 -3.10 -6.44
CA TYR A 228 12.41 -2.90 -6.47
C TYR A 228 11.89 -2.17 -5.22
N GLY A 229 12.77 -1.94 -4.24
CA GLY A 229 12.47 -1.23 -3.01
C GLY A 229 12.10 -2.11 -1.83
N ASN A 230 12.13 -3.45 -1.96
CA ASN A 230 11.90 -4.34 -0.83
C ASN A 230 13.05 -4.18 0.17
N VAL A 231 12.72 -4.20 1.46
CA VAL A 231 13.69 -4.11 2.56
C VAL A 231 13.68 -5.42 3.32
N TYR A 232 14.86 -6.01 3.47
CA TYR A 232 15.06 -7.30 4.11
C TYR A 232 15.92 -7.11 5.36
N PRO A 233 15.33 -7.18 6.57
CA PRO A 233 16.09 -7.21 7.81
C PRO A 233 17.02 -8.42 7.85
N TYR A 234 18.14 -8.29 8.56
CA TYR A 234 19.04 -9.42 8.79
C TYR A 234 19.41 -9.52 10.27
N PHE A 235 19.23 -10.72 10.81
CA PHE A 235 19.65 -11.08 12.15
C PHE A 235 20.51 -12.36 12.08
N PRO A 236 21.66 -12.39 12.77
CA PRO A 236 22.48 -13.58 12.82
C PRO A 236 21.77 -14.68 13.61
N ASP A 237 21.61 -15.87 13.02
CA ASP A 237 21.03 -17.05 13.67
C ASP A 237 22.11 -17.93 14.31
N GLY A 238 22.98 -17.32 15.12
CA GLY A 238 24.06 -18.04 15.80
C GLY A 238 23.49 -18.83 16.98
N ASP A 239 23.26 -20.14 16.80
CA ASP A 239 22.85 -21.07 17.86
C ASP A 239 21.59 -20.64 18.65
N GLY A 240 20.65 -19.92 18.01
CA GLY A 240 19.43 -19.42 18.66
C GLY A 240 19.66 -18.28 19.66
N VAL A 241 20.78 -17.56 19.54
CA VAL A 241 21.12 -16.40 20.39
C VAL A 241 20.56 -15.11 19.78
N PRO A 242 19.91 -14.23 20.56
CA PRO A 242 19.44 -12.94 20.06
C PRO A 242 20.59 -12.06 19.57
N SER A 243 20.34 -11.31 18.50
CA SER A 243 21.33 -10.47 17.82
C SER A 243 22.10 -9.53 18.75
N ARG A 244 21.41 -8.96 19.75
CA ARG A 244 22.03 -8.11 20.79
C ARG A 244 23.15 -8.83 21.54
N GLU A 245 22.92 -10.08 21.94
CA GLU A 245 23.89 -10.89 22.67
C GLU A 245 25.01 -11.38 21.75
N TYR A 246 24.65 -11.80 20.53
CA TYR A 246 25.60 -12.18 19.49
C TYR A 246 26.60 -11.05 19.22
N TYR A 247 26.12 -9.84 18.92
CA TYR A 247 27.00 -8.71 18.62
C TYR A 247 27.77 -8.23 19.86
N ALA A 248 27.21 -8.33 21.06
CA ALA A 248 27.94 -8.02 22.29
C ALA A 248 29.08 -9.01 22.56
N ALA A 249 28.95 -10.28 22.20
CA ALA A 249 30.05 -11.24 22.21
C ALA A 249 31.09 -10.90 21.14
N LEU A 250 30.64 -10.68 19.90
CA LEU A 250 31.52 -10.38 18.77
C LEU A 250 32.34 -9.09 18.97
N GLN A 251 31.72 -8.05 19.56
CA GLN A 251 32.41 -6.81 19.91
C GLN A 251 33.54 -7.06 20.93
N ARG A 252 33.32 -7.91 21.95
CA ARG A 252 34.35 -8.23 22.95
C ARG A 252 35.51 -9.01 22.33
N GLU A 253 35.22 -9.91 21.40
CA GLU A 253 36.25 -10.64 20.67
C GLU A 253 37.07 -9.71 19.78
N ALA A 254 36.40 -8.83 19.03
CA ALA A 254 37.05 -7.84 18.18
C ALA A 254 37.91 -6.85 18.99
N ASP A 255 37.43 -6.40 20.15
CA ASP A 255 38.20 -5.54 21.06
C ASP A 255 39.48 -6.23 21.57
N ALA A 256 39.43 -7.54 21.81
CA ALA A 256 40.58 -8.32 22.26
C ALA A 256 41.59 -8.52 21.12
N GLN A 257 41.12 -8.86 19.91
CA GLN A 257 41.96 -9.02 18.72
C GLN A 257 42.68 -7.72 18.35
N ARG A 258 42.03 -6.57 18.55
CA ARG A 258 42.63 -5.26 18.29
C ARG A 258 43.87 -4.94 19.13
N GLN A 259 44.11 -5.69 20.22
CA GLN A 259 45.32 -5.54 21.03
C GLN A 259 46.54 -6.22 20.40
N ASP A 260 46.35 -7.06 19.38
CA ASP A 260 47.44 -7.70 18.64
C ASP A 260 48.19 -6.65 17.78
N PRO A 261 49.54 -6.54 17.90
CA PRO A 261 50.33 -5.66 17.05
C PRO A 261 50.21 -5.91 15.53
N LEU A 262 49.74 -7.09 15.11
CA LEU A 262 49.52 -7.47 13.70
C LEU A 262 48.09 -7.20 13.21
N PHE A 263 47.22 -6.66 14.06
CA PHE A 263 45.84 -6.37 13.71
C PHE A 263 45.74 -5.30 12.61
N ASP A 264 45.04 -5.61 11.51
CA ASP A 264 44.70 -4.66 10.46
C ASP A 264 43.19 -4.35 10.49
N PRO A 265 42.78 -3.14 10.88
CA PRO A 265 41.37 -2.73 10.89
C PRO A 265 40.66 -2.94 9.55
N LYS A 266 41.37 -2.83 8.42
CA LYS A 266 40.79 -2.92 7.07
C LYS A 266 40.37 -4.32 6.63
N THR A 267 40.79 -5.35 7.37
CA THR A 267 40.45 -6.75 7.10
C THR A 267 39.71 -7.34 8.29
N SER A 268 38.88 -6.51 8.94
CA SER A 268 38.20 -6.84 10.18
C SER A 268 36.81 -6.19 10.23
N LEU A 269 36.05 -6.52 11.27
CA LEU A 269 34.71 -5.98 11.50
C LEU A 269 34.67 -4.46 11.77
N PHE A 270 35.81 -3.78 11.92
CA PHE A 270 35.87 -2.32 12.07
C PHE A 270 35.80 -1.58 10.73
N ASP A 271 35.96 -2.29 9.61
CA ASP A 271 35.86 -1.74 8.26
C ASP A 271 34.53 -2.16 7.60
N PRO A 272 33.64 -1.19 7.27
CA PRO A 272 32.32 -1.53 6.76
C PRO A 272 32.39 -2.16 5.35
N GLU A 273 33.36 -1.79 4.52
CA GLU A 273 33.57 -2.40 3.21
C GLU A 273 33.94 -3.89 3.32
N HIS A 274 34.82 -4.24 4.26
CA HIS A 274 35.13 -5.63 4.56
C HIS A 274 33.91 -6.40 5.09
N VAL A 275 33.13 -5.82 6.01
CA VAL A 275 31.90 -6.46 6.54
C VAL A 275 30.87 -6.70 5.43
N ALA A 276 30.70 -5.76 4.51
CA ALA A 276 29.81 -5.94 3.37
C ALA A 276 30.27 -7.07 2.44
N LEU A 277 31.58 -7.18 2.19
CA LEU A 277 32.15 -8.26 1.40
C LEU A 277 31.86 -9.63 2.03
N GLU A 278 32.19 -9.80 3.31
CA GLU A 278 31.94 -11.05 4.04
C GLU A 278 30.44 -11.39 4.09
N PHE A 279 29.58 -10.38 4.26
CA PHE A 279 28.13 -10.57 4.25
C PHE A 279 27.65 -11.13 2.92
N VAL A 280 28.06 -10.53 1.80
CA VAL A 280 27.68 -10.98 0.46
C VAL A 280 28.14 -12.41 0.19
N GLU A 281 29.37 -12.75 0.59
CA GLU A 281 29.91 -14.10 0.44
C GLU A 281 29.13 -15.13 1.25
N ARG A 282 28.87 -14.82 2.53
CA ARG A 282 28.25 -15.76 3.46
C ARG A 282 26.74 -15.90 3.27
N VAL A 283 26.04 -14.79 3.07
CA VAL A 283 24.56 -14.75 3.07
C VAL A 283 24.00 -15.01 1.68
N PHE A 284 24.62 -14.45 0.64
CA PHE A 284 24.16 -14.67 -0.73
C PHE A 284 24.90 -15.83 -1.43
N GLY A 285 26.02 -16.31 -0.87
CA GLY A 285 26.82 -17.34 -1.53
C GLY A 285 27.52 -16.83 -2.80
N HIS A 286 27.65 -15.52 -2.94
CA HIS A 286 28.23 -14.88 -4.12
C HIS A 286 29.76 -14.75 -3.98
N ALA A 287 30.47 -14.65 -5.11
CA ALA A 287 31.90 -14.36 -5.15
C ALA A 287 32.13 -12.93 -5.70
N PRO A 288 31.91 -11.88 -4.90
CA PRO A 288 32.04 -10.49 -5.35
C PRO A 288 33.48 -10.16 -5.75
N SER A 289 33.64 -9.33 -6.77
CA SER A 289 34.94 -8.72 -7.06
C SER A 289 35.14 -7.54 -6.10
N ALA A 290 36.20 -7.60 -5.29
CA ALA A 290 36.57 -6.52 -4.37
C ALA A 290 36.68 -5.15 -5.09
N THR A 291 37.04 -5.18 -6.38
CA THR A 291 36.96 -4.01 -7.28
C THR A 291 35.71 -4.07 -8.14
N GLY A 292 34.78 -3.16 -7.91
CA GLY A 292 33.65 -2.87 -8.81
C GLY A 292 32.31 -3.51 -8.43
N SER A 293 32.30 -4.61 -7.65
CA SER A 293 31.04 -5.16 -7.13
C SER A 293 30.49 -4.40 -5.93
N LEU A 294 31.32 -3.66 -5.19
CA LEU A 294 30.90 -2.84 -4.06
C LEU A 294 31.26 -1.37 -4.29
N GLU A 295 30.37 -0.47 -3.89
CA GLU A 295 30.55 0.98 -3.99
C GLU A 295 29.89 1.68 -2.80
N ARG A 296 30.66 2.50 -2.07
CA ARG A 296 30.11 3.27 -0.95
C ARG A 296 29.11 4.31 -1.46
N ALA A 297 27.95 4.37 -0.83
CA ALA A 297 26.89 5.32 -1.14
C ALA A 297 26.79 6.40 -0.05
N GLU A 298 26.40 7.61 -0.47
CA GLU A 298 26.19 8.75 0.43
C GLU A 298 24.83 8.69 1.15
N ASN A 299 23.91 7.84 0.69
CA ASN A 299 22.55 7.74 1.20
C ASN A 299 22.03 6.30 1.10
N SER A 300 20.93 6.04 1.81
CA SER A 300 20.28 4.73 1.93
C SER A 300 19.54 4.30 0.65
N GLY A 301 19.33 5.24 -0.29
CA GLY A 301 18.49 5.03 -1.47
C GLY A 301 16.99 5.04 -1.15
N THR A 302 16.56 5.50 0.03
CA THR A 302 15.13 5.74 0.30
C THR A 302 14.59 6.88 -0.56
N PRO A 303 13.32 6.82 -1.01
CA PRO A 303 12.73 7.89 -1.83
C PRO A 303 12.84 9.27 -1.18
N ALA A 304 12.63 9.37 0.14
CA ALA A 304 12.74 10.63 0.87
C ALA A 304 14.13 11.27 0.74
N GLU A 305 15.20 10.50 0.91
CA GLU A 305 16.57 11.00 0.74
C GLU A 305 16.88 11.30 -0.72
N LEU A 306 16.43 10.45 -1.65
CA LEU A 306 16.68 10.63 -3.07
C LEU A 306 16.04 11.93 -3.60
N PHE A 307 14.77 12.20 -3.27
CA PHE A 307 14.09 13.45 -3.66
C PHE A 307 14.70 14.69 -2.99
N ALA A 308 15.20 14.57 -1.75
CA ALA A 308 15.80 15.69 -1.04
C ALA A 308 17.13 16.20 -1.65
N ARG A 309 17.72 15.45 -2.59
CA ARG A 309 18.94 15.84 -3.30
C ARG A 309 18.71 16.89 -4.39
N SER A 310 17.46 17.03 -4.85
CA SER A 310 17.13 18.04 -5.85
C SER A 310 17.37 19.44 -5.30
N THR A 311 17.83 20.36 -6.14
CA THR A 311 17.89 21.78 -5.81
C THR A 311 16.52 22.44 -5.82
N GLY A 312 15.50 21.78 -6.40
CA GLY A 312 14.18 22.35 -6.67
C GLY A 312 14.16 23.35 -7.83
N ASN A 313 15.30 23.67 -8.44
CA ASN A 313 15.38 24.62 -9.53
C ASN A 313 15.53 23.91 -10.88
N ILE A 314 14.51 24.01 -11.72
CA ILE A 314 14.50 23.38 -13.06
C ILE A 314 15.67 23.84 -13.95
N HIS A 315 16.19 25.04 -13.76
CA HIS A 315 17.31 25.58 -14.54
C HIS A 315 18.64 24.85 -14.27
N ASP A 316 18.76 24.12 -13.16
CA ASP A 316 19.96 23.31 -12.85
C ASP A 316 19.98 22.00 -13.66
N TYR A 317 18.83 21.57 -14.18
CA TYR A 317 18.66 20.26 -14.81
C TYR A 317 18.26 20.34 -16.29
N LEU A 318 17.45 21.33 -16.67
CA LEU A 318 16.93 21.46 -18.03
C LEU A 318 18.01 21.63 -19.11
N PRO A 319 19.13 22.34 -18.89
CA PRO A 319 20.22 22.39 -19.88
C PRO A 319 20.75 21.00 -20.28
N ARG A 320 20.83 20.07 -19.34
CA ARG A 320 21.26 18.68 -19.60
C ARG A 320 20.22 17.90 -20.39
N LEU A 321 18.93 18.10 -20.09
CA LEU A 321 17.83 17.50 -20.86
C LEU A 321 17.83 18.00 -22.31
N VAL A 322 18.00 19.31 -22.52
CA VAL A 322 18.02 19.92 -23.85
C VAL A 322 19.24 19.50 -24.67
N ALA A 323 20.42 19.45 -24.04
CA ALA A 323 21.63 19.05 -24.73
C ALA A 323 21.59 17.58 -25.18
N GLY A 324 20.89 16.70 -24.45
CA GLY A 324 20.87 15.26 -24.72
C GLY A 324 22.23 14.58 -24.51
N GLU A 325 23.18 15.28 -23.87
CA GLU A 325 24.55 14.83 -23.65
C GLU A 325 24.79 14.52 -22.16
N GLY A 326 25.43 13.38 -21.87
CA GLY A 326 25.83 12.97 -20.52
C GLY A 326 24.86 12.00 -19.82
N LEU A 327 24.99 11.89 -18.49
CA LEU A 327 24.10 11.04 -17.69
C LEU A 327 22.67 11.59 -17.74
N PRO A 328 21.64 10.72 -17.83
CA PRO A 328 20.25 11.14 -17.74
C PRO A 328 19.99 11.97 -16.47
N VAL A 329 19.09 12.94 -16.56
CA VAL A 329 18.58 13.63 -15.36
C VAL A 329 17.69 12.66 -14.62
N SER A 330 17.96 12.44 -13.33
CA SER A 330 17.18 11.51 -12.52
C SER A 330 15.77 12.06 -12.28
N ALA A 331 14.77 11.18 -12.19
CA ALA A 331 13.44 11.55 -11.72
C ALA A 331 13.48 12.22 -10.33
N TYR A 332 14.41 11.80 -9.48
CA TYR A 332 14.61 12.35 -8.13
C TYR A 332 15.15 13.79 -8.13
N ASP A 333 15.87 14.17 -9.18
CA ASP A 333 16.34 15.54 -9.39
C ASP A 333 15.24 16.39 -10.04
N LEU A 334 14.58 15.85 -11.06
CA LEU A 334 13.62 16.57 -11.89
C LEU A 334 12.30 16.88 -11.17
N LEU A 335 11.67 15.87 -10.57
CA LEU A 335 10.31 16.00 -10.05
C LEU A 335 10.18 17.03 -8.92
N PRO A 336 11.12 17.16 -7.97
CA PRO A 336 11.01 18.18 -6.93
C PRO A 336 10.96 19.61 -7.48
N CYS A 337 11.51 19.87 -8.66
CA CYS A 337 11.42 21.19 -9.30
C CYS A 337 9.97 21.62 -9.58
N LEU A 338 9.06 20.65 -9.78
CA LEU A 338 7.65 20.90 -10.08
C LEU A 338 6.89 21.47 -8.89
N ALA A 339 7.40 21.32 -7.66
CA ALA A 339 6.76 21.88 -6.48
C ALA A 339 6.71 23.41 -6.50
N ASP A 340 7.71 24.03 -7.13
CA ASP A 340 7.88 25.48 -7.22
C ASP A 340 7.34 26.07 -8.53
N PHE A 341 6.75 25.24 -9.40
CA PHE A 341 6.17 25.71 -10.66
C PHE A 341 4.98 26.64 -10.40
N THR A 342 4.90 27.68 -11.21
CA THR A 342 3.77 28.59 -11.30
C THR A 342 3.32 28.67 -12.75
N ARG A 343 2.19 29.35 -13.02
CA ARG A 343 1.73 29.58 -14.41
C ARG A 343 2.77 30.28 -15.27
N ASP A 344 3.56 31.18 -14.67
CA ASP A 344 4.58 31.95 -15.39
C ASP A 344 5.81 31.10 -15.76
N THR A 345 6.07 30.02 -15.00
CA THR A 345 7.24 29.14 -15.20
C THR A 345 7.27 28.56 -16.62
N TRP A 346 6.14 28.18 -17.19
CA TRP A 346 6.08 27.62 -18.54
C TRP A 346 6.52 28.62 -19.63
N SER A 347 6.10 29.88 -19.48
CA SER A 347 6.50 30.96 -20.37
C SER A 347 7.97 31.33 -20.17
N GLU A 348 8.45 31.33 -18.93
CA GLU A 348 9.86 31.53 -18.59
C GLU A 348 10.76 30.48 -19.25
N LEU A 349 10.40 29.19 -19.18
CA LEU A 349 11.15 28.12 -19.82
C LEU A 349 11.21 28.30 -21.34
N HIS A 350 10.11 28.71 -21.96
CA HIS A 350 10.10 29.04 -23.39
C HIS A 350 11.02 30.21 -23.73
N LEU A 351 11.05 31.27 -22.91
CA LEU A 351 11.94 32.41 -23.10
C LEU A 351 13.42 32.05 -22.92
N ALA A 352 13.72 31.19 -21.94
CA ALA A 352 15.08 30.80 -21.61
C ALA A 352 15.66 29.78 -22.60
N TYR A 353 14.85 28.86 -23.12
CA TYR A 353 15.32 27.69 -23.88
C TYR A 353 14.69 27.52 -25.28
N GLY A 354 13.78 28.42 -25.70
CA GLY A 354 13.14 28.36 -27.02
C GLY A 354 12.06 27.28 -27.13
N SER A 355 11.89 26.68 -28.32
CA SER A 355 10.94 25.57 -28.56
C SER A 355 11.49 24.20 -28.18
N GLU A 356 12.82 24.06 -28.09
CA GLU A 356 13.50 22.76 -28.04
C GLU A 356 13.43 22.10 -26.65
N TRP A 357 13.02 22.83 -25.60
CA TRP A 357 13.00 22.30 -24.24
C TRP A 357 11.83 21.37 -23.95
N TRP A 358 10.69 21.57 -24.62
CA TRP A 358 9.46 20.87 -24.27
C TRP A 358 9.57 19.37 -24.50
N ALA A 359 10.03 18.95 -25.67
CA ALA A 359 10.13 17.53 -26.01
C ALA A 359 11.02 16.70 -25.04
N PRO A 360 12.27 17.12 -24.73
CA PRO A 360 13.10 16.38 -23.77
C PRO A 360 12.54 16.45 -22.34
N PHE A 361 12.00 17.60 -21.91
CA PHE A 361 11.34 17.71 -20.61
C PHE A 361 10.13 16.77 -20.49
N TRP A 362 9.26 16.78 -21.49
CA TRP A 362 8.06 15.94 -21.54
C TRP A 362 8.39 14.45 -21.52
N ASN A 363 9.40 14.01 -22.28
CA ASN A 363 9.86 12.63 -22.25
C ASN A 363 10.38 12.25 -20.86
N ALA A 364 11.22 13.08 -20.25
CA ALA A 364 11.74 12.82 -18.91
C ALA A 364 10.61 12.78 -17.85
N LEU A 365 9.62 13.67 -17.95
CA LEU A 365 8.46 13.69 -17.06
C LEU A 365 7.58 12.45 -17.23
N ARG A 366 7.34 12.00 -18.47
CA ARG A 366 6.57 10.79 -18.77
C ARG A 366 7.25 9.53 -18.23
N ASP A 367 8.57 9.46 -18.33
CA ASP A 367 9.36 8.34 -17.83
C ASP A 367 9.43 8.37 -16.30
N ALA A 368 9.42 9.56 -15.70
CA ALA A 368 9.40 9.76 -14.25
C ALA A 368 8.01 9.59 -13.59
N ALA A 369 6.92 9.52 -14.37
CA ALA A 369 5.56 9.53 -13.84
C ALA A 369 5.23 8.31 -12.96
N LEU A 370 5.79 7.13 -13.30
CA LEU A 370 5.59 5.89 -12.56
C LEU A 370 6.92 5.42 -11.94
N SER A 371 6.82 4.80 -10.77
CA SER A 371 7.96 4.27 -10.03
C SER A 371 8.49 2.98 -10.66
N ASP A 372 9.80 2.83 -10.60
CA ASP A 372 10.52 1.57 -10.83
C ASP A 372 10.66 0.72 -9.55
N LYS A 373 10.13 1.22 -8.41
CA LYS A 373 10.21 0.61 -7.08
C LYS A 373 8.80 0.26 -6.55
N PRO A 374 8.13 -0.75 -7.12
CA PRO A 374 6.75 -1.08 -6.76
C PRO A 374 6.58 -1.47 -5.29
N ALA A 375 7.63 -1.93 -4.61
CA ALA A 375 7.56 -2.28 -3.19
C ALA A 375 7.64 -1.04 -2.26
N ASP A 376 8.08 0.11 -2.76
CA ASP A 376 8.15 1.35 -1.99
C ASP A 376 7.05 2.33 -2.42
N ALA A 377 5.86 2.13 -1.84
CA ALA A 377 4.69 2.97 -2.08
C ALA A 377 4.98 4.48 -1.92
N SER A 378 5.91 4.86 -1.04
CA SER A 378 6.27 6.26 -0.80
C SER A 378 6.88 6.94 -2.03
N ASP A 379 7.56 6.18 -2.89
CA ASP A 379 8.15 6.67 -4.13
C ASP A 379 7.05 7.14 -5.10
N GLN A 380 6.06 6.29 -5.36
CA GLN A 380 4.94 6.63 -6.23
C GLN A 380 4.08 7.76 -5.64
N VAL A 381 3.85 7.78 -4.32
CA VAL A 381 3.13 8.87 -3.64
C VAL A 381 3.79 10.22 -3.89
N MET A 382 5.13 10.30 -3.81
CA MET A 382 5.86 11.54 -4.09
C MET A 382 5.83 11.93 -5.57
N ARG A 383 5.89 10.95 -6.50
CA ARG A 383 5.72 11.22 -7.94
C ARG A 383 4.35 11.78 -8.27
N ASN A 384 3.30 11.22 -7.66
CA ASN A 384 1.92 11.70 -7.79
C ASN A 384 1.81 13.15 -7.29
N PHE A 385 2.45 13.45 -6.15
CA PHE A 385 2.49 14.80 -5.60
C PHE A 385 3.14 15.81 -6.56
N TYR A 386 4.35 15.53 -7.05
CA TYR A 386 5.07 16.48 -7.91
C TYR A 386 4.40 16.68 -9.28
N VAL A 387 3.90 15.61 -9.91
CA VAL A 387 3.14 15.73 -11.17
C VAL A 387 1.82 16.49 -10.95
N GLY A 388 1.14 16.29 -9.81
CA GLY A 388 -0.03 17.08 -9.44
C GLY A 388 0.29 18.57 -9.25
N LYS A 389 1.45 18.93 -8.69
CA LYS A 389 1.91 20.33 -8.62
C LYS A 389 2.14 20.93 -10.01
N ALA A 390 2.77 20.18 -10.92
CA ALA A 390 2.93 20.61 -12.31
C ALA A 390 1.58 20.84 -13.00
N PHE A 391 0.61 19.94 -12.77
CA PHE A 391 -0.75 20.09 -13.30
C PHE A 391 -1.42 21.38 -12.80
N LEU A 392 -1.37 21.65 -11.50
CA LEU A 392 -1.99 22.85 -10.90
C LEU A 392 -1.35 24.15 -11.39
N ALA A 393 -0.07 24.09 -11.79
CA ALA A 393 0.65 25.21 -12.38
C ALA A 393 0.47 25.33 -13.90
N ALA A 394 -0.06 24.32 -14.58
CA ALA A 394 -0.19 24.29 -16.03
C ALA A 394 -1.35 25.14 -16.55
N ASP A 395 -1.24 25.57 -17.80
CA ASP A 395 -2.32 26.20 -18.56
C ASP A 395 -2.33 25.72 -20.02
N GLY A 396 -3.48 25.87 -20.69
CA GLY A 396 -3.66 25.52 -22.11
C GLY A 396 -3.12 24.14 -22.50
N ALA A 397 -2.28 24.10 -23.54
CA ALA A 397 -1.71 22.87 -24.07
C ALA A 397 -0.89 22.06 -23.06
N TYR A 398 -0.24 22.72 -22.10
CA TYR A 398 0.50 22.02 -21.04
C TYR A 398 -0.43 21.27 -20.10
N THR A 399 -1.62 21.83 -19.81
CA THR A 399 -2.65 21.16 -19.00
C THR A 399 -3.15 19.91 -19.70
N GLU A 400 -3.43 19.99 -21.01
CA GLU A 400 -3.88 18.84 -21.80
C GLU A 400 -2.86 17.69 -21.76
N MET A 401 -1.58 18.01 -21.97
CA MET A 401 -0.53 17.00 -21.94
C MET A 401 -0.34 16.42 -20.52
N ILE A 402 -0.18 17.26 -19.48
CA ILE A 402 0.04 16.77 -18.11
C ILE A 402 -1.17 15.96 -17.58
N SER A 403 -2.39 16.26 -18.05
CA SER A 403 -3.59 15.48 -17.71
C SER A 403 -3.44 13.99 -18.05
N ASP A 404 -2.70 13.64 -19.11
CA ASP A 404 -2.42 12.25 -19.46
C ASP A 404 -1.58 11.54 -18.38
N LEU A 405 -0.62 12.25 -17.77
CA LEU A 405 0.21 11.71 -16.69
C LEU A 405 -0.57 11.58 -15.40
N VAL A 406 -1.40 12.58 -15.06
CA VAL A 406 -2.31 12.54 -13.91
C VAL A 406 -3.25 11.34 -14.01
N LEU A 407 -3.88 11.13 -15.18
CA LEU A 407 -4.75 9.97 -15.40
C LEU A 407 -3.96 8.65 -15.40
N ARG A 408 -2.75 8.62 -15.95
CA ARG A 408 -1.88 7.43 -15.93
C ARG A 408 -1.50 7.04 -14.50
N GLN A 409 -1.15 8.01 -13.66
CA GLN A 409 -0.85 7.79 -12.25
C GLN A 409 -2.07 7.31 -11.46
N TRP A 410 -3.25 7.89 -11.72
CA TRP A 410 -4.51 7.43 -11.14
C TRP A 410 -4.83 5.98 -11.53
N ARG A 411 -4.64 5.60 -12.80
CA ARG A 411 -4.87 4.23 -13.29
C ARG A 411 -3.83 3.23 -12.82
N TYR A 412 -2.62 3.69 -12.50
CA TYR A 412 -1.57 2.83 -11.97
C TYR A 412 -1.92 2.36 -10.55
N ASP A 413 -2.23 3.31 -9.66
CA ASP A 413 -2.75 3.01 -8.32
C ASP A 413 -3.49 4.23 -7.77
N SER A 414 -4.83 4.17 -7.78
CA SER A 414 -5.68 5.27 -7.32
C SER A 414 -5.62 5.47 -5.81
N ARG A 415 -5.27 4.44 -5.03
CA ARG A 415 -5.09 4.53 -3.57
C ARG A 415 -3.85 5.33 -3.26
N LEU A 416 -2.72 5.01 -3.89
CA LEU A 416 -1.48 5.77 -3.74
C LEU A 416 -1.63 7.21 -4.24
N TYR A 417 -2.41 7.44 -5.31
CA TYR A 417 -2.74 8.80 -5.75
C TYR A 417 -3.54 9.55 -4.68
N ASN A 418 -4.55 8.92 -4.08
CA ASN A 418 -5.34 9.54 -3.04
C ASN A 418 -4.53 9.80 -1.75
N MET A 419 -3.59 8.93 -1.41
CA MET A 419 -2.62 9.17 -0.33
C MET A 419 -1.77 10.42 -0.62
N ALA A 420 -1.33 10.61 -1.87
CA ALA A 420 -0.62 11.81 -2.27
C ALA A 420 -1.46 13.09 -2.15
N MET A 421 -2.78 13.02 -2.34
CA MET A 421 -3.69 14.15 -2.17
C MET A 421 -3.64 14.75 -0.76
N ARG A 422 -3.30 13.96 0.28
CA ARG A 422 -3.13 14.43 1.67
C ARG A 422 -1.97 15.42 1.84
N ARG A 423 -1.11 15.58 0.82
CA ARG A 423 0.04 16.50 0.82
C ARG A 423 -0.27 17.85 0.16
N PHE A 424 -1.41 17.98 -0.50
CA PHE A 424 -1.87 19.23 -1.10
C PHE A 424 -2.72 20.02 -0.10
N SER A 425 -2.93 21.32 -0.35
CA SER A 425 -3.99 22.06 0.33
C SER A 425 -5.37 21.54 -0.08
N ASP A 426 -6.39 21.80 0.75
CA ASP A 426 -7.76 21.34 0.48
C ASP A 426 -8.29 21.82 -0.88
N ASP A 427 -7.99 23.06 -1.27
CA ASP A 427 -8.40 23.65 -2.56
C ASP A 427 -7.68 23.01 -3.76
N GLU A 428 -6.37 22.73 -3.62
CA GLU A 428 -5.58 22.03 -4.64
C GLU A 428 -6.07 20.59 -4.81
N ALA A 429 -6.31 19.88 -3.70
CA ALA A 429 -6.84 18.53 -3.72
C ALA A 429 -8.23 18.49 -4.35
N ALA A 430 -9.12 19.44 -4.00
CA ALA A 430 -10.45 19.54 -4.61
C ALA A 430 -10.37 19.79 -6.13
N THR A 431 -9.45 20.64 -6.58
CA THR A 431 -9.19 20.90 -8.01
C THR A 431 -8.74 19.62 -8.73
N LEU A 432 -7.77 18.90 -8.16
CA LEU A 432 -7.29 17.63 -8.72
C LEU A 432 -8.39 16.56 -8.76
N ARG A 433 -9.19 16.42 -7.70
CA ARG A 433 -10.33 15.49 -7.65
C ARG A 433 -11.37 15.81 -8.73
N SER A 434 -11.74 17.09 -8.86
CA SER A 434 -12.69 17.53 -9.88
C SER A 434 -12.19 17.22 -11.28
N HIS A 435 -10.91 17.52 -11.56
CA HIS A 435 -10.31 17.26 -12.86
C HIS A 435 -10.19 15.77 -13.16
N LEU A 436 -9.75 14.97 -12.19
CA LEU A 436 -9.67 13.51 -12.33
C LEU A 436 -11.05 12.89 -12.58
N SER A 437 -12.09 13.37 -11.88
CA SER A 437 -13.47 12.91 -12.11
C SER A 437 -13.92 13.16 -13.55
N TYR A 438 -13.57 14.34 -14.08
CA TYR A 438 -13.78 14.65 -15.49
C TYR A 438 -12.99 13.71 -16.39
N LEU A 439 -11.68 13.54 -16.18
CA LEU A 439 -10.83 12.67 -17.03
C LEU A 439 -11.29 11.20 -17.03
N VAL A 440 -11.68 10.67 -15.86
CA VAL A 440 -12.19 9.31 -15.72
C VAL A 440 -13.50 9.14 -16.48
N SER A 441 -14.40 10.13 -16.40
CA SER A 441 -15.71 10.09 -17.06
C SER A 441 -15.64 10.35 -18.56
N HIS A 442 -14.75 11.25 -18.97
CA HIS A 442 -14.58 11.71 -20.34
C HIS A 442 -13.83 10.70 -21.22
N ARG A 443 -12.87 9.97 -20.64
CA ARG A 443 -12.08 8.96 -21.34
C ARG A 443 -12.53 7.55 -20.99
N GLY A 444 -13.85 7.36 -20.97
CA GLY A 444 -14.50 6.07 -20.77
C GLY A 444 -14.06 5.05 -21.83
N GLY A 445 -13.79 3.83 -21.40
CA GLY A 445 -13.49 2.71 -22.30
C GLY A 445 -14.77 2.04 -22.81
N THR A 446 -14.66 0.81 -23.30
CA THR A 446 -15.82 0.00 -23.75
C THR A 446 -16.88 -0.19 -22.66
N PHE A 447 -16.47 -0.24 -21.39
CA PHE A 447 -17.35 -0.49 -20.23
C PHE A 447 -17.84 0.81 -19.59
N SER A 448 -18.50 1.65 -20.39
CA SER A 448 -19.08 2.92 -19.94
C SER A 448 -20.52 3.11 -20.40
N LEU A 449 -21.29 3.89 -19.64
CA LEU A 449 -22.66 4.26 -19.95
C LEU A 449 -22.71 5.75 -20.26
N GLY A 450 -23.10 6.07 -21.49
CA GLY A 450 -23.42 7.43 -21.91
C GLY A 450 -24.78 7.87 -21.35
N ILE A 451 -24.82 9.09 -20.83
CA ILE A 451 -25.99 9.68 -20.19
C ILE A 451 -26.53 10.78 -21.13
N PRO A 452 -27.81 10.74 -21.54
CA PRO A 452 -28.38 11.80 -22.39
C PRO A 452 -28.45 13.14 -21.67
N GLY A 453 -28.14 14.23 -22.38
CA GLY A 453 -28.27 15.60 -21.88
C GLY A 453 -27.12 16.10 -21.00
N THR A 454 -26.18 15.23 -20.62
CA THR A 454 -24.85 15.66 -20.17
C THR A 454 -23.97 16.03 -21.35
N ASP A 455 -22.77 16.56 -21.08
CA ASP A 455 -21.72 16.62 -22.09
C ASP A 455 -21.59 15.22 -22.76
N PRO A 456 -21.75 15.11 -24.09
CA PRO A 456 -21.78 13.83 -24.79
C PRO A 456 -20.48 13.04 -24.66
N GLU A 457 -19.40 13.70 -24.23
CA GLU A 457 -18.12 13.04 -23.98
C GLU A 457 -18.04 12.47 -22.55
N LEU A 458 -18.94 12.86 -21.63
CA LEU A 458 -19.01 12.30 -20.28
C LEU A 458 -19.81 11.00 -20.23
N SER A 459 -19.22 9.99 -19.58
CA SER A 459 -19.82 8.68 -19.36
C SER A 459 -19.53 8.17 -17.96
N LEU A 460 -20.43 7.32 -17.45
CA LEU A 460 -20.25 6.61 -16.19
C LEU A 460 -19.64 5.24 -16.46
N SER A 461 -18.45 4.97 -15.93
CA SER A 461 -17.65 3.80 -16.29
C SER A 461 -17.48 2.84 -15.13
N LEU A 462 -17.26 1.56 -15.44
CA LEU A 462 -16.74 0.60 -14.45
C LEU A 462 -15.29 0.95 -14.13
N ASN A 463 -15.08 1.82 -13.15
CA ASN A 463 -13.79 2.40 -12.81
C ASN A 463 -13.73 2.92 -11.37
N THR A 464 -12.54 3.37 -10.96
CA THR A 464 -12.32 4.09 -9.72
C THR A 464 -12.52 5.60 -9.90
N TYR A 465 -13.20 6.21 -8.94
CA TYR A 465 -13.50 7.63 -8.89
C TYR A 465 -12.90 8.30 -7.65
N PRO A 466 -12.43 9.56 -7.77
CA PRO A 466 -11.81 10.30 -6.68
C PRO A 466 -12.83 11.06 -5.80
N ILE A 467 -14.12 11.00 -6.13
CA ILE A 467 -15.22 11.64 -5.39
C ILE A 467 -16.38 10.66 -5.26
N ASP A 468 -17.24 10.88 -4.28
CA ASP A 468 -18.47 10.11 -4.12
C ASP A 468 -19.45 10.39 -5.29
N PHE A 469 -20.51 9.59 -5.37
CA PHE A 469 -21.64 9.84 -6.26
C PHE A 469 -22.08 11.33 -6.17
N PRO A 470 -22.32 12.03 -7.30
CA PRO A 470 -22.61 11.48 -8.64
C PRO A 470 -21.39 11.36 -9.56
N PHE A 471 -20.16 11.25 -9.03
CA PHE A 471 -18.96 10.96 -9.85
C PHE A 471 -18.65 12.00 -10.95
N GLY A 472 -19.16 13.22 -10.78
CA GLY A 472 -18.97 14.32 -11.74
C GLY A 472 -19.94 14.33 -12.91
N VAL A 473 -20.98 13.47 -12.89
CA VAL A 473 -22.10 13.52 -13.84
C VAL A 473 -23.36 14.11 -13.20
N ASP A 474 -24.29 14.60 -14.02
CA ASP A 474 -25.56 15.17 -13.55
C ASP A 474 -26.61 14.05 -13.37
N LEU A 475 -26.56 13.39 -12.21
CA LEU A 475 -27.52 12.35 -11.82
C LEU A 475 -28.17 12.70 -10.48
N THR A 476 -29.46 12.41 -10.37
CA THR A 476 -30.24 12.62 -9.13
C THR A 476 -30.47 11.29 -8.42
N GLU A 477 -29.90 11.16 -7.22
CA GLU A 477 -30.11 10.03 -6.32
C GLU A 477 -31.57 9.97 -5.85
N THR A 478 -32.20 8.81 -5.97
CA THR A 478 -33.52 8.51 -5.41
C THR A 478 -33.42 7.77 -4.08
N SER A 479 -32.46 6.85 -3.95
CA SER A 479 -32.12 6.22 -2.67
C SER A 479 -30.68 5.73 -2.62
N ARG A 480 -30.17 5.56 -1.41
CA ARG A 480 -28.85 5.01 -1.10
C ARG A 480 -28.96 3.97 0.00
N GLU A 481 -28.32 2.83 -0.21
CA GLU A 481 -28.16 1.77 0.79
C GLU A 481 -26.68 1.40 0.88
N SER A 482 -26.15 1.28 2.09
CA SER A 482 -24.78 0.85 2.34
C SER A 482 -24.77 -0.30 3.33
N PHE A 483 -24.00 -1.33 3.03
CA PHE A 483 -23.81 -2.50 3.90
C PHE A 483 -22.40 -3.06 3.72
N ASP A 484 -21.88 -3.72 4.75
CA ASP A 484 -20.62 -4.44 4.64
C ASP A 484 -20.88 -5.81 4.00
N ALA A 485 -20.26 -6.04 2.84
CA ALA A 485 -20.30 -7.32 2.14
C ALA A 485 -19.07 -8.16 2.52
N GLU A 486 -19.32 -9.41 2.91
CA GLU A 486 -18.30 -10.39 3.25
C GLU A 486 -17.28 -10.53 2.09
N GLY A 487 -15.99 -10.38 2.38
CA GLY A 487 -14.90 -10.44 1.39
C GLY A 487 -14.74 -9.23 0.47
N LEU A 488 -15.70 -8.28 0.42
CA LEU A 488 -15.65 -7.10 -0.47
C LEU A 488 -15.57 -5.76 0.28
N GLY A 489 -15.93 -5.74 1.56
CA GLY A 489 -15.97 -4.52 2.37
C GLY A 489 -17.26 -3.70 2.15
N PRO A 490 -17.25 -2.39 2.43
CA PRO A 490 -18.45 -1.57 2.38
C PRO A 490 -18.92 -1.38 0.93
N VAL A 491 -20.05 -1.99 0.61
CA VAL A 491 -20.78 -1.83 -0.65
C VAL A 491 -21.80 -0.72 -0.47
N THR A 492 -21.92 0.15 -1.47
CA THR A 492 -23.01 1.11 -1.57
C THR A 492 -23.78 0.92 -2.87
N ILE A 493 -25.10 0.86 -2.76
CA ILE A 493 -26.06 0.82 -3.86
C ILE A 493 -26.72 2.18 -3.95
N ILE A 494 -26.69 2.77 -5.14
CA ILE A 494 -27.39 4.02 -5.48
C ILE A 494 -28.47 3.70 -6.50
N GLU A 495 -29.69 4.09 -6.18
CA GLU A 495 -30.79 4.14 -7.14
C GLU A 495 -30.94 5.56 -7.66
N CYS A 496 -31.26 5.65 -8.94
CA CYS A 496 -31.68 6.84 -9.66
C CYS A 496 -32.95 6.49 -10.45
N GLU A 497 -33.57 7.48 -11.11
CA GLU A 497 -34.68 7.20 -12.02
C GLU A 497 -34.25 6.27 -13.16
N GLY A 498 -34.67 5.00 -13.10
CA GLY A 498 -34.39 3.98 -14.13
C GLY A 498 -32.92 3.57 -14.26
N LEU A 499 -32.08 3.84 -13.26
CA LEU A 499 -30.65 3.54 -13.23
C LEU A 499 -30.24 3.09 -11.82
N GLN A 500 -29.48 2.01 -11.71
CA GLN A 500 -28.84 1.54 -10.47
C GLN A 500 -27.32 1.53 -10.64
N LEU A 501 -26.62 1.85 -9.55
CA LEU A 501 -25.17 1.83 -9.45
C LEU A 501 -24.76 1.07 -8.18
N LYS A 502 -23.67 0.30 -8.27
CA LYS A 502 -23.02 -0.27 -7.09
C LYS A 502 -21.54 0.05 -7.11
N TYR A 503 -21.03 0.48 -5.96
CA TYR A 503 -19.62 0.74 -5.78
C TYR A 503 -19.11 0.26 -4.43
N LEU A 504 -17.81 -0.04 -4.40
CA LEU A 504 -17.05 -0.25 -3.16
C LEU A 504 -16.40 1.06 -2.75
N TYR A 505 -16.39 1.33 -1.45
CA TYR A 505 -15.61 2.42 -0.87
C TYR A 505 -14.39 1.85 -0.15
N ASP A 506 -13.17 2.26 -0.54
CA ASP A 506 -12.00 1.87 0.23
C ASP A 506 -11.65 2.89 1.33
N SER A 507 -10.99 2.41 2.38
CA SER A 507 -10.53 3.24 3.51
C SER A 507 -9.55 4.33 3.09
N GLU A 508 -8.94 4.19 1.91
CA GLU A 508 -8.04 5.19 1.36
C GLU A 508 -8.79 6.30 0.61
N GLY A 509 -10.11 6.23 0.47
CA GLY A 509 -10.98 7.30 -0.03
C GLY A 509 -11.20 7.27 -1.54
N VAL A 510 -11.24 6.07 -2.14
CA VAL A 510 -11.53 5.83 -3.56
C VAL A 510 -12.84 5.05 -3.70
N TYR A 511 -13.61 5.38 -4.74
CA TYR A 511 -14.91 4.77 -5.03
C TYR A 511 -14.79 3.88 -6.28
N PHE A 512 -14.87 2.56 -6.12
CA PHE A 512 -14.78 1.63 -7.24
C PHE A 512 -16.17 1.20 -7.70
N VAL A 513 -16.62 1.76 -8.84
CA VAL A 513 -17.90 1.40 -9.46
C VAL A 513 -17.74 0.08 -10.20
N TYR A 514 -18.47 -0.94 -9.74
CA TYR A 514 -18.40 -2.29 -10.29
C TYR A 514 -19.72 -2.76 -10.91
N CYS A 515 -20.82 -2.03 -10.74
CA CYS A 515 -22.09 -2.35 -11.39
C CYS A 515 -22.83 -1.08 -11.80
N ILE A 516 -23.36 -1.08 -13.02
CA ILE A 516 -24.22 -0.05 -13.58
C ILE A 516 -25.36 -0.74 -14.34
N ARG A 517 -26.62 -0.47 -14.02
CA ARG A 517 -27.79 -1.02 -14.74
C ARG A 517 -28.74 0.11 -15.09
N THR A 518 -29.32 0.09 -16.29
CA THR A 518 -30.30 1.10 -16.71
C THR A 518 -31.41 0.50 -17.57
N VAL A 519 -32.64 0.97 -17.34
CA VAL A 519 -33.81 0.79 -18.22
C VAL A 519 -34.30 2.13 -18.77
N ARG A 520 -33.55 3.21 -18.52
CA ARG A 520 -33.94 4.56 -18.93
C ARG A 520 -33.65 4.78 -20.39
N GLU A 521 -34.71 5.12 -21.14
CA GLU A 521 -34.64 5.38 -22.58
C GLU A 521 -33.56 6.43 -22.92
N GLY A 522 -32.82 6.17 -24.00
CA GLY A 522 -31.76 7.03 -24.50
C GLY A 522 -30.38 6.80 -23.86
N TYR A 523 -30.27 6.20 -22.67
CA TYR A 523 -28.97 5.82 -22.10
C TYR A 523 -28.31 4.76 -22.98
N PHE A 524 -27.00 4.86 -23.20
CA PHE A 524 -26.36 4.09 -24.28
C PHE A 524 -24.97 3.55 -23.92
N ASN A 525 -24.60 2.45 -24.57
CA ASN A 525 -23.24 1.91 -24.57
C ASN A 525 -22.82 1.63 -26.01
N LYS A 526 -21.60 2.06 -26.39
CA LYS A 526 -21.04 1.93 -27.75
C LYS A 526 -22.02 2.33 -28.87
N GLY A 527 -22.83 3.37 -28.66
CA GLY A 527 -23.79 3.87 -29.65
C GLY A 527 -25.15 3.15 -29.69
N VAL A 528 -25.33 2.09 -28.90
CA VAL A 528 -26.61 1.37 -28.75
C VAL A 528 -27.31 1.85 -27.48
N ALA A 529 -28.50 2.41 -27.62
CA ALA A 529 -29.29 2.98 -26.55
C ALA A 529 -30.46 2.09 -26.13
N VAL A 530 -30.89 2.23 -24.88
CA VAL A 530 -32.20 1.72 -24.44
C VAL A 530 -33.29 2.39 -25.29
N GLY A 531 -34.16 1.56 -25.87
CA GLY A 531 -35.21 1.95 -26.81
C GLY A 531 -34.88 1.68 -28.28
N ASP A 532 -33.60 1.48 -28.63
CA ASP A 532 -33.21 1.13 -30.00
C ASP A 532 -33.72 -0.25 -30.41
N GLN A 533 -33.83 -0.47 -31.73
CA GLN A 533 -34.13 -1.79 -32.29
C GLN A 533 -32.95 -2.75 -32.08
N GLU A 534 -33.23 -4.03 -31.86
CA GLU A 534 -32.21 -5.08 -31.66
C GLU A 534 -31.15 -5.08 -32.77
N GLU A 535 -31.54 -4.80 -34.02
CA GLU A 535 -30.63 -4.81 -35.17
C GLU A 535 -29.49 -3.79 -35.04
N LYS A 536 -29.66 -2.73 -34.26
CA LYS A 536 -28.63 -1.70 -34.05
C LYS A 536 -27.41 -2.24 -33.28
N LEU A 537 -27.55 -3.35 -32.55
CA LEU A 537 -26.39 -4.04 -31.96
C LEU A 537 -25.35 -4.40 -33.03
N TRP A 538 -25.80 -4.80 -34.21
CA TRP A 538 -24.95 -5.27 -35.31
C TRP A 538 -24.21 -4.15 -36.05
N ASP A 539 -24.57 -2.89 -35.81
CA ASP A 539 -23.81 -1.74 -36.29
C ASP A 539 -22.50 -1.55 -35.49
N HIS A 540 -22.44 -2.11 -34.27
CA HIS A 540 -21.37 -1.84 -33.29
C HIS A 540 -20.68 -3.10 -32.76
N TRP A 541 -21.26 -4.27 -33.00
CA TRP A 541 -20.78 -5.58 -32.55
C TRP A 541 -20.78 -6.59 -33.68
N LEU A 542 -19.73 -7.40 -33.74
CA LEU A 542 -19.73 -8.60 -34.56
C LEU A 542 -20.56 -9.70 -33.86
N PRO A 543 -21.33 -10.52 -34.59
CA PRO A 543 -22.17 -11.57 -33.99
C PRO A 543 -21.42 -12.51 -33.03
N GLU A 544 -20.15 -12.84 -33.33
CA GLU A 544 -19.29 -13.67 -32.50
C GLU A 544 -18.84 -13.01 -31.19
N GLN A 545 -18.98 -11.69 -31.05
CA GLN A 545 -18.63 -10.95 -29.83
C GLN A 545 -19.76 -10.97 -28.80
N LEU A 546 -21.01 -11.12 -29.24
CA LEU A 546 -22.18 -11.12 -28.36
C LEU A 546 -22.71 -12.53 -28.18
N ARG A 547 -22.59 -13.06 -26.96
CA ARG A 547 -23.21 -14.34 -26.60
C ARG A 547 -24.68 -14.11 -26.26
N LYS A 548 -25.58 -14.76 -27.00
CA LYS A 548 -27.00 -14.78 -26.66
C LYS A 548 -27.24 -15.63 -25.41
N MET A 549 -28.05 -15.12 -24.49
CA MET A 549 -28.44 -15.80 -23.26
C MET A 549 -29.96 -15.78 -23.10
N ASP A 550 -30.55 -16.94 -22.81
CA ASP A 550 -31.99 -17.05 -22.57
C ASP A 550 -32.37 -16.69 -21.13
N ARG A 551 -31.39 -16.70 -20.22
CA ARG A 551 -31.57 -16.35 -18.81
C ARG A 551 -30.39 -15.53 -18.30
N LEU A 552 -30.67 -14.58 -17.41
CA LEU A 552 -29.66 -13.74 -16.76
C LEU A 552 -29.30 -14.27 -15.37
N SER A 553 -28.38 -13.58 -14.69
CA SER A 553 -28.12 -13.85 -13.28
C SER A 553 -29.36 -13.51 -12.45
N HIS A 554 -29.57 -14.21 -11.34
CA HIS A 554 -30.69 -13.94 -10.42
C HIS A 554 -30.73 -12.46 -10.01
N GLU A 555 -29.57 -11.85 -9.77
CA GLU A 555 -29.47 -10.45 -9.35
C GLU A 555 -29.88 -9.46 -10.45
N ASP A 556 -29.59 -9.78 -11.72
CA ASP A 556 -30.06 -8.97 -12.84
C ASP A 556 -31.56 -9.16 -13.08
N GLU A 557 -32.06 -10.40 -13.01
CA GLU A 557 -33.51 -10.69 -13.13
C GLU A 557 -34.29 -9.99 -12.01
N ASP A 558 -33.76 -9.92 -10.79
CA ASP A 558 -34.36 -9.21 -9.67
C ASP A 558 -34.53 -7.70 -9.95
N TRP A 559 -33.57 -7.08 -10.65
CA TRP A 559 -33.60 -5.64 -10.93
C TRP A 559 -34.32 -5.28 -12.24
N PHE A 560 -34.00 -5.97 -13.35
CA PHE A 560 -34.61 -5.73 -14.65
C PHE A 560 -36.03 -6.32 -14.76
N GLY A 561 -36.36 -7.32 -13.94
CA GLY A 561 -37.54 -8.16 -14.06
C GLY A 561 -37.35 -9.34 -15.02
N GLU A 562 -38.18 -10.36 -14.87
CA GLU A 562 -38.15 -11.59 -15.70
C GLU A 562 -38.86 -11.45 -17.06
N ASP A 563 -39.48 -10.30 -17.34
CA ASP A 563 -40.28 -10.07 -18.55
C ASP A 563 -39.42 -9.50 -19.69
N TYR A 564 -38.57 -10.36 -20.26
CA TYR A 564 -37.71 -10.11 -21.43
C TYR A 564 -37.65 -11.35 -22.34
N ASP A 565 -37.22 -11.17 -23.60
CA ASP A 565 -37.14 -12.26 -24.58
C ASP A 565 -35.82 -13.03 -24.47
N HIS A 566 -34.69 -12.29 -24.46
CA HIS A 566 -33.33 -12.80 -24.29
C HIS A 566 -32.36 -11.65 -23.98
N GLY A 567 -31.13 -11.97 -23.59
CA GLY A 567 -30.03 -11.01 -23.45
C GLY A 567 -28.88 -11.28 -24.41
N TYR A 568 -28.11 -10.25 -24.73
CA TYR A 568 -26.79 -10.37 -25.37
C TYR A 568 -25.70 -9.90 -24.42
N VAL A 569 -24.66 -10.70 -24.27
CA VAL A 569 -23.55 -10.40 -23.38
C VAL A 569 -22.23 -10.36 -24.13
N TYR A 570 -21.46 -9.30 -23.93
CA TYR A 570 -20.05 -9.21 -24.25
C TYR A 570 -19.22 -9.42 -22.98
N ALA A 571 -18.45 -10.50 -22.95
CA ALA A 571 -17.52 -10.85 -21.87
C ALA A 571 -16.19 -11.31 -22.48
N PRO A 572 -15.14 -10.46 -22.48
CA PRO A 572 -13.82 -10.87 -22.99
C PRO A 572 -13.20 -11.98 -22.14
N GLU A 573 -12.50 -12.92 -22.79
CA GLU A 573 -11.96 -14.15 -22.18
C GLU A 573 -11.00 -13.92 -20.98
N GLU A 574 -10.36 -12.74 -20.91
CA GLU A 574 -9.44 -12.34 -19.84
C GLU A 574 -9.93 -11.11 -19.06
N SER A 575 -11.23 -10.80 -19.10
CA SER A 575 -11.79 -9.65 -18.39
C SER A 575 -12.79 -10.08 -17.32
N THR A 576 -12.76 -9.37 -16.19
CA THR A 576 -13.82 -9.43 -15.18
C THR A 576 -15.05 -8.61 -15.59
N LYS A 577 -14.92 -7.76 -16.62
CA LYS A 577 -15.94 -6.82 -17.04
C LYS A 577 -16.81 -7.38 -18.15
N SER A 578 -18.10 -7.13 -18.04
CA SER A 578 -19.12 -7.56 -19.00
C SER A 578 -20.09 -6.44 -19.34
N ILE A 579 -20.64 -6.50 -20.55
CA ILE A 579 -21.72 -5.64 -21.04
C ILE A 579 -22.90 -6.53 -21.39
N MET A 580 -24.08 -6.18 -20.92
CA MET A 580 -25.32 -6.88 -21.18
C MET A 580 -26.32 -5.94 -21.84
N TYR A 581 -27.00 -6.42 -22.88
CA TYR A 581 -28.14 -5.77 -23.51
C TYR A 581 -29.36 -6.68 -23.35
N LEU A 582 -30.42 -6.16 -22.73
CA LEU A 582 -31.68 -6.88 -22.56
C LEU A 582 -32.59 -6.62 -23.75
N ILE A 583 -33.15 -7.66 -24.37
CA ILE A 583 -34.08 -7.53 -25.49
C ILE A 583 -35.50 -7.84 -25.05
N LYS A 584 -36.43 -6.97 -25.42
CA LYS A 584 -37.87 -7.16 -25.25
C LYS A 584 -38.63 -6.61 -26.44
N ASN A 585 -39.49 -7.42 -27.04
CA ASN A 585 -40.27 -7.09 -28.23
C ASN A 585 -39.40 -6.56 -29.38
N GLY A 586 -38.21 -7.16 -29.58
CA GLY A 586 -37.25 -6.76 -30.63
C GLY A 586 -36.53 -5.43 -30.38
N ARG A 587 -36.57 -4.89 -29.16
CA ARG A 587 -35.89 -3.64 -28.77
C ARG A 587 -34.99 -3.84 -27.57
N VAL A 588 -33.96 -3.01 -27.47
CA VAL A 588 -33.11 -2.91 -26.28
C VAL A 588 -33.94 -2.32 -25.15
N ALA A 589 -34.27 -3.13 -24.16
CA ALA A 589 -35.08 -2.76 -22.99
C ALA A 589 -34.23 -2.34 -21.79
N GLY A 590 -32.95 -2.70 -21.78
CA GLY A 590 -32.04 -2.37 -20.69
C GLY A 590 -30.59 -2.63 -21.04
N ILE A 591 -29.68 -1.97 -20.32
CA ILE A 591 -28.23 -2.14 -20.43
C ILE A 591 -27.65 -2.38 -19.04
N GLY A 592 -26.82 -3.41 -18.92
CA GLY A 592 -26.04 -3.71 -17.71
C GLY A 592 -24.55 -3.67 -18.00
N LEU A 593 -23.78 -3.10 -17.09
CA LEU A 593 -22.32 -3.12 -17.06
C LEU A 593 -21.92 -3.70 -15.70
N VAL A 594 -21.14 -4.77 -15.69
CA VAL A 594 -20.70 -5.40 -14.43
C VAL A 594 -19.23 -5.74 -14.49
N ASP A 595 -18.50 -5.43 -13.43
CA ASP A 595 -17.18 -5.97 -13.11
C ASP A 595 -17.39 -7.02 -12.02
N GLY A 596 -17.20 -8.29 -12.37
CA GLY A 596 -17.42 -9.41 -11.46
C GLY A 596 -16.36 -9.54 -10.36
N ILE A 597 -15.34 -8.65 -10.35
CA ILE A 597 -14.26 -8.52 -9.37
C ILE A 597 -13.31 -9.73 -9.34
N PHE A 598 -13.85 -10.94 -9.18
CA PHE A 598 -13.14 -12.22 -9.10
C PHE A 598 -13.21 -13.06 -10.38
N GLY A 599 -13.94 -12.60 -11.40
CA GLY A 599 -14.09 -13.28 -12.68
C GLY A 599 -15.18 -12.66 -13.54
N SER A 600 -15.34 -13.11 -14.79
CA SER A 600 -16.50 -12.74 -15.58
C SER A 600 -17.77 -13.27 -14.91
N MET A 601 -18.81 -12.45 -14.80
CA MET A 601 -20.12 -12.89 -14.31
C MET A 601 -20.87 -13.78 -15.31
N TYR A 602 -20.53 -13.67 -16.60
CA TYR A 602 -21.22 -14.38 -17.68
C TYR A 602 -20.24 -15.22 -18.49
#